data_AF-A0A963D2P6-F1
#
_entry.id   AF-A0A963D2P6-F1
#
_cell.length_a   1.000
_cell.length_b   1.000
_cell.length_c   1.000
_cell.angle_alpha   90.00
_cell.angle_beta   90.00
_cell.angle_gamma   90.00
#
_symmetry.space_group_name_H-M   'P 1'
#
loop_
_entity.id
_entity.type
_entity.pdbx_description
1 polymer ?
#
loop_
_entity_poly.entity_id
_entity_poly.type
_entity_poly.pdbx_seq_one_letter_code
_entity_poly.pdbx_strand_id
1 'polypeptide(L)'
;MSNTNSKGRAERRFGVVGGLGAIGGADLLSKMIRANQRTAGSRASDIAFEQRHFDEGQAAAESTYDPTRRKFYVYNVLKAMEGRGINVALIPCFVSHTFLKEVTPELGIRVVDIFDALRERIRGEFPGVKTIGVLTSTYVQKTGIFEREFEGIAKIIYPASQEQSDKLMDAIYGPRGVRAGHHGGECVDQLVDVCTHLVADGAEVILPGMTEVSVLIDILRPRLPAPIIDANLVYAEHAIGADPERPRHQFKLGVLGGVGPAATVDFMHKLVSLTQAARDQDHIKVIVEQNPQIPDRTANLIGSGEDPTIAMLATCRRLEANGADAVAIPCNTAHAFVGRIQSQLGIPIVNMLSEVVAFVRTRMPEVSRLGLLATSGTVASGVYREIVEPAGMTLLVPDETVQARVMASIYGDRGVKAGHTSGECSEHLRAAIEHLRERGAEAIILGCTELPLIELDAALRRSIALLDPTEILARSCVELARGSEPVN
;
A
#
# COMPACT_ATOMS: atom_id res chain seq x y z
N MET A 1 14.70 -16.49 -33.52
CA MET A 1 15.39 -15.35 -32.89
C MET A 1 14.52 -14.86 -31.76
N SER A 2 14.84 -15.25 -30.52
CA SER A 2 14.03 -14.92 -29.34
C SER A 2 14.29 -13.47 -28.95
N ASN A 3 13.25 -12.65 -29.01
CA ASN A 3 13.27 -11.31 -28.48
C ASN A 3 12.99 -11.41 -26.97
N THR A 4 14.04 -11.67 -26.18
CA THR A 4 13.97 -11.61 -24.72
C THR A 4 13.73 -10.16 -24.34
N ASN A 5 12.49 -9.92 -23.92
CA ASN A 5 11.97 -8.68 -23.39
C ASN A 5 12.86 -8.17 -22.25
N SER A 6 13.78 -7.25 -22.55
CA SER A 6 14.51 -6.50 -21.52
C SER A 6 13.53 -5.52 -20.88
N LYS A 7 12.71 -5.98 -19.93
CA LYS A 7 12.07 -5.09 -18.97
C LYS A 7 13.20 -4.26 -18.35
N GLY A 8 13.26 -2.97 -18.67
CA GLY A 8 14.28 -2.07 -18.16
C GLY A 8 14.23 -2.08 -16.63
N ARG A 9 15.20 -2.74 -15.99
CA ARG A 9 15.36 -2.74 -14.54
C ARG A 9 15.55 -1.27 -14.12
N ALA A 10 14.66 -0.75 -13.28
CA ALA A 10 14.66 0.65 -12.88
C ALA A 10 16.04 1.10 -12.40
N GLU A 11 16.43 2.33 -12.74
CA GLU A 11 17.66 2.96 -12.26
C GLU A 11 17.65 2.98 -10.72
N ARG A 12 18.74 2.53 -10.09
CA ARG A 12 18.84 2.43 -8.64
C ARG A 12 19.17 3.80 -8.06
N ARG A 13 18.31 4.31 -7.19
CA ARG A 13 18.46 5.60 -6.53
C ARG A 13 18.31 5.42 -5.04
N PHE A 14 19.42 5.54 -4.33
CA PHE A 14 19.52 5.33 -2.89
C PHE A 14 19.32 6.63 -2.12
N GLY A 15 18.64 6.56 -0.98
CA GLY A 15 18.51 7.65 -0.03
C GLY A 15 19.03 7.26 1.35
N VAL A 16 19.87 8.08 1.97
CA VAL A 16 20.36 7.87 3.34
C VAL A 16 19.81 8.96 4.25
N VAL A 17 19.11 8.57 5.32
CA VAL A 17 18.55 9.49 6.33
C VAL A 17 19.67 9.94 7.27
N GLY A 18 20.17 11.17 7.12
CA GLY A 18 21.35 11.65 7.86
C GLY A 18 21.06 12.26 9.24
N GLY A 19 19.88 12.82 9.45
CA GLY A 19 19.63 13.68 10.63
C GLY A 19 19.53 12.98 11.98
N LEU A 20 19.43 11.65 12.01
CA LEU A 20 19.24 10.87 13.24
C LEU A 20 20.55 10.54 13.97
N GLY A 21 21.69 10.94 13.40
CA GLY A 21 23.05 10.67 13.84
C GLY A 21 24.00 11.07 12.72
N ALA A 22 24.37 12.36 12.65
CA ALA A 22 25.01 12.95 11.47
C ALA A 22 26.32 12.23 11.08
N ILE A 23 27.13 11.87 12.08
CA ILE A 23 28.43 11.22 11.86
C ILE A 23 28.24 9.76 11.44
N GLY A 24 27.36 9.01 12.11
CA GLY A 24 27.02 7.64 11.71
C GLY A 24 26.41 7.57 10.30
N GLY A 25 25.56 8.52 9.94
CA GLY A 25 25.00 8.64 8.60
C GLY A 25 26.04 9.01 7.53
N ALA A 26 26.97 9.91 7.84
CA ALA A 26 28.07 10.27 6.93
C ALA A 26 29.04 9.09 6.72
N ASP A 27 29.34 8.32 7.77
CA ASP A 27 30.13 7.09 7.67
C ASP A 27 29.43 6.04 6.80
N LEU A 28 28.12 5.82 7.00
CA LEU A 28 27.33 4.93 6.13
C LEU A 28 27.37 5.40 4.66
N LEU A 29 27.18 6.69 4.38
CA LEU A 29 27.29 7.24 3.03
C LEU A 29 28.66 6.95 2.41
N SER A 30 29.74 7.19 3.14
CA SER A 30 31.12 6.92 2.69
C SER A 30 31.31 5.43 2.36
N LYS A 31 30.82 4.53 3.22
CA LYS A 31 30.88 3.08 3.02
C LYS A 31 30.02 2.63 1.83
N MET A 32 28.84 3.20 1.63
CA MET A 32 28.01 2.95 0.44
C MET A 32 28.71 3.37 -0.86
N ILE A 33 29.36 4.53 -0.90
CA ILE A 33 30.11 4.99 -2.08
C ILE A 33 31.23 3.99 -2.40
N ARG A 34 31.98 3.53 -1.40
CA ARG A 34 33.05 2.52 -1.57
C ARG A 34 32.51 1.17 -2.02
N ALA A 35 31.40 0.69 -1.43
CA ALA A 35 30.77 -0.57 -1.81
C ALA A 35 30.25 -0.55 -3.25
N ASN A 36 29.65 0.57 -3.67
CA ASN A 36 29.18 0.75 -5.04
C ASN A 36 30.33 0.73 -6.06
N GLN A 37 31.48 1.34 -5.74
CA GLN A 37 32.67 1.31 -6.59
C GLN A 37 33.28 -0.09 -6.78
N ARG A 38 33.21 -0.94 -5.75
CA ARG A 38 33.76 -2.32 -5.79
C ARG A 38 32.91 -3.28 -6.61
N THR A 39 31.63 -2.99 -6.79
CA THR A 39 30.70 -3.85 -7.51
C THR A 39 30.88 -3.66 -9.02
N ALA A 40 31.94 -4.25 -9.58
CA ALA A 40 32.27 -4.22 -11.01
C ALA A 40 31.09 -4.77 -11.85
N GLY A 41 30.30 -3.87 -12.44
CA GLY A 41 29.11 -4.21 -13.22
C GLY A 41 27.81 -3.53 -12.75
N SER A 42 27.80 -2.90 -11.57
CA SER A 42 26.69 -2.06 -11.10
C SER A 42 26.67 -0.76 -11.92
N ARG A 43 25.58 -0.58 -12.68
CA ARG A 43 25.26 0.68 -13.38
C ARG A 43 25.32 1.84 -12.36
N ALA A 44 25.72 3.03 -12.83
CA ALA A 44 25.73 4.25 -12.03
C ALA A 44 24.46 4.32 -11.15
N SER A 45 24.65 4.36 -9.84
CA SER A 45 23.55 4.46 -8.88
C SER A 45 23.64 5.83 -8.24
N ASP A 46 22.53 6.56 -8.23
CA ASP A 46 22.46 7.84 -7.55
C ASP A 46 22.34 7.61 -6.06
N ILE A 47 23.07 8.39 -5.25
CA ILE A 47 22.97 8.33 -3.79
C ILE A 47 22.66 9.75 -3.30
N ALA A 48 21.50 9.92 -2.68
CA ALA A 48 21.11 11.14 -1.99
C ALA A 48 21.33 11.00 -0.48
N PHE A 49 22.00 11.97 0.12
CA PHE A 49 22.14 12.08 1.57
C PHE A 49 21.25 13.21 2.08
N GLU A 50 20.29 12.89 2.95
CA GLU A 50 19.34 13.87 3.45
C GLU A 50 19.63 14.21 4.91
N GLN A 51 20.43 15.26 5.08
CA GLN A 51 20.69 15.86 6.39
C GLN A 51 19.64 16.91 6.70
N ARG A 52 18.60 16.53 7.46
CA ARG A 52 17.69 17.49 8.10
C ARG A 52 17.89 17.45 9.61
N HIS A 53 18.05 18.60 10.26
CA HIS A 53 18.23 18.64 11.71
C HIS A 53 17.06 17.92 12.41
N PHE A 54 17.39 17.05 13.36
CA PHE A 54 16.45 16.39 14.25
C PHE A 54 16.84 16.73 15.68
N ASP A 55 15.96 17.43 16.39
CA ASP A 55 16.14 17.73 17.80
C ASP A 55 15.68 16.51 18.62
N GLU A 56 16.64 15.79 19.18
CA GLU A 56 16.40 14.58 19.99
C GLU A 56 15.90 14.89 21.41
N GLY A 57 15.91 16.17 21.83
CA GLY A 57 15.62 16.57 23.21
C GLY A 57 16.73 16.17 24.20
N GLN A 58 16.46 16.37 25.51
CA GLN A 58 17.46 16.16 26.57
C GLN A 58 17.73 14.70 26.95
N ALA A 59 16.87 13.74 26.57
CA ALA A 59 16.93 12.33 27.00
C ALA A 59 17.07 11.36 25.80
N ALA A 60 18.03 11.64 24.92
CA ALA A 60 18.22 10.86 23.71
C ALA A 60 18.49 9.37 24.01
N ALA A 61 17.52 8.52 23.67
CA ALA A 61 17.62 7.06 23.78
C ALA A 61 17.84 6.48 25.21
N GLU A 62 17.38 7.20 26.24
CA GLU A 62 17.24 6.68 27.60
C GLU A 62 16.02 5.73 27.75
N SER A 63 15.90 5.05 28.89
CA SER A 63 14.86 4.03 29.12
C SER A 63 13.40 4.55 29.04
N THR A 64 13.19 5.86 29.20
CA THR A 64 11.89 6.57 29.13
C THR A 64 11.67 7.27 27.80
N TYR A 65 12.57 7.08 26.82
CA TYR A 65 12.51 7.74 25.52
C TYR A 65 11.23 7.41 24.75
N ASP A 66 10.53 8.45 24.29
CA ASP A 66 9.39 8.35 23.38
C ASP A 66 9.85 8.54 21.92
N PRO A 67 9.77 7.50 21.06
CA PRO A 67 10.20 7.60 19.67
C PRO A 67 9.24 8.37 18.78
N THR A 68 8.08 8.84 19.26
CA THR A 68 7.01 9.42 18.42
C THR A 68 7.50 10.56 17.51
N ARG A 69 8.28 11.52 18.02
CA ARG A 69 8.87 12.58 17.19
C ARG A 69 9.81 12.01 16.11
N ARG A 70 10.56 10.96 16.44
CA ARG A 70 11.46 10.28 15.51
C ARG A 70 10.68 9.55 14.42
N LYS A 71 9.57 8.90 14.75
CA LYS A 71 8.65 8.25 13.78
C LYS A 71 8.20 9.24 12.72
N PHE A 72 7.69 10.41 13.13
CA PHE A 72 7.27 11.45 12.19
C PHE A 72 8.41 12.01 11.36
N TYR A 73 9.58 12.25 11.97
CA TYR A 73 10.76 12.68 11.23
C TYR A 73 11.15 11.67 10.14
N VAL A 74 11.28 10.39 10.50
CA VAL A 74 11.65 9.31 9.59
C VAL A 74 10.64 9.22 8.44
N TYR A 75 9.34 9.14 8.75
CA TYR A 75 8.29 9.08 7.74
C TYR A 75 8.36 10.27 6.77
N ASN A 76 8.47 11.50 7.27
CA ASN A 76 8.48 12.69 6.44
C ASN A 76 9.72 12.79 5.54
N VAL A 77 10.89 12.38 6.04
CA VAL A 77 12.12 12.34 5.26
C VAL A 77 12.00 11.28 4.15
N LEU A 78 11.57 10.06 4.49
CA LEU A 78 11.39 8.99 3.52
C LEU A 78 10.34 9.34 2.46
N LYS A 79 9.23 9.97 2.84
CA LYS A 79 8.19 10.43 1.90
C LYS A 79 8.73 11.50 0.95
N ALA A 80 9.58 12.41 1.44
CA ALA A 80 10.24 13.39 0.58
C ALA A 80 11.29 12.76 -0.35
N MET A 81 11.98 11.69 0.09
CA MET A 81 12.85 10.88 -0.78
C MET A 81 12.06 10.19 -1.89
N GLU A 82 10.94 9.54 -1.55
CA GLU A 82 10.01 8.92 -2.50
C GLU A 82 9.56 9.92 -3.58
N GLY A 83 9.13 11.12 -3.18
CA GLY A 83 8.73 12.18 -4.11
C GLY A 83 9.83 12.68 -5.05
N ARG A 84 11.11 12.42 -4.75
CA ARG A 84 12.26 12.73 -5.61
C ARG A 84 12.73 11.52 -6.44
N GLY A 85 12.02 10.41 -6.38
CA GLY A 85 12.32 9.21 -7.16
C GLY A 85 13.40 8.31 -6.54
N ILE A 86 13.73 8.47 -5.25
CA ILE A 86 14.48 7.44 -4.51
C ILE A 86 13.62 6.18 -4.47
N ASN A 87 14.23 5.02 -4.69
CA ASN A 87 13.54 3.72 -4.66
C ASN A 87 14.07 2.77 -3.59
N VAL A 88 15.26 3.03 -3.03
CA VAL A 88 15.82 2.31 -1.89
C VAL A 88 16.31 3.29 -0.85
N ALA A 89 15.90 3.15 0.41
CA ALA A 89 16.27 4.04 1.50
C ALA A 89 16.92 3.29 2.67
N LEU A 90 17.86 3.96 3.33
CA LEU A 90 18.57 3.47 4.50
C LEU A 90 18.40 4.44 5.68
N ILE A 91 18.22 3.88 6.86
CA ILE A 91 18.08 4.63 8.11
C ILE A 91 19.21 4.20 9.07
N PRO A 92 20.32 4.94 9.18
CA PRO A 92 21.46 4.62 10.04
C PRO A 92 21.16 4.84 11.53
N CYS A 93 20.11 4.22 12.07
CA CYS A 93 19.66 4.45 13.44
C CYS A 93 18.85 3.25 13.97
N PHE A 94 19.43 2.43 14.85
CA PHE A 94 18.78 1.26 15.45
C PHE A 94 17.48 1.58 16.21
N VAL A 95 17.38 2.77 16.83
CA VAL A 95 16.11 3.25 17.44
C VAL A 95 15.00 3.27 16.39
N SER A 96 15.29 3.64 15.15
CA SER A 96 14.28 3.70 14.07
C SER A 96 13.83 2.33 13.59
N HIS A 97 14.69 1.32 13.70
CA HIS A 97 14.34 -0.05 13.36
C HIS A 97 13.34 -0.67 14.36
N THR A 98 13.23 -0.13 15.58
CA THR A 98 12.24 -0.59 16.58
C THR A 98 10.79 -0.35 16.16
N PHE A 99 10.54 0.56 15.23
CA PHE A 99 9.20 0.90 14.73
C PHE A 99 9.10 0.88 13.21
N LEU A 100 10.08 0.30 12.51
CA LEU A 100 10.14 0.35 11.05
C LEU A 100 8.90 -0.27 10.39
N LYS A 101 8.36 -1.34 10.99
CA LYS A 101 7.12 -2.03 10.56
C LYS A 101 5.87 -1.14 10.60
N GLU A 102 5.89 -0.04 11.36
CA GLU A 102 4.80 0.93 11.41
C GLU A 102 4.89 1.95 10.27
N VAL A 103 6.08 2.19 9.73
CA VAL A 103 6.35 3.24 8.74
C VAL A 103 6.37 2.70 7.32
N THR A 104 7.00 1.54 7.10
CA THR A 104 7.19 0.97 5.76
C THR A 104 5.90 0.66 5.00
N PRO A 105 4.76 0.25 5.63
CA PRO A 105 3.52 0.03 4.89
C PRO A 105 2.93 1.28 4.23
N GLU A 106 3.33 2.47 4.67
CA GLU A 106 2.83 3.76 4.16
C GLU A 106 3.76 4.42 3.12
N LEU A 107 4.80 3.69 2.68
CA LEU A 107 5.80 4.15 1.71
C LEU A 107 5.78 3.29 0.44
N GLY A 108 5.91 3.92 -0.73
CA GLY A 108 6.10 3.22 -2.02
C GLY A 108 7.55 2.89 -2.36
N ILE A 109 8.48 3.10 -1.42
CA ILE A 109 9.93 2.85 -1.57
C ILE A 109 10.39 1.72 -0.67
N ARG A 110 11.43 1.00 -1.09
CA ARG A 110 12.05 -0.03 -0.26
C ARG A 110 12.87 0.63 0.84
N VAL A 111 12.58 0.33 2.10
CA VAL A 111 13.46 0.69 3.22
C VAL A 111 14.23 -0.56 3.64
N VAL A 112 15.55 -0.53 3.58
CA VAL A 112 16.40 -1.68 3.90
C VAL A 112 16.44 -1.85 5.42
N ASP A 113 16.14 -3.06 5.91
CA ASP A 113 16.30 -3.37 7.34
C ASP A 113 17.76 -3.71 7.66
N ILE A 114 18.35 -3.02 8.64
CA ILE A 114 19.72 -3.28 9.06
C ILE A 114 19.85 -4.66 9.71
N PHE A 115 18.78 -5.16 10.35
CA PHE A 115 18.81 -6.47 10.98
C PHE A 115 18.85 -7.61 9.95
N ASP A 116 18.24 -7.44 8.77
CA ASP A 116 18.40 -8.39 7.67
C ASP A 116 19.87 -8.51 7.25
N ALA A 117 20.52 -7.36 7.05
CA ALA A 117 21.93 -7.29 6.69
C ALA A 117 22.85 -7.94 7.76
N LEU A 118 22.60 -7.64 9.03
CA LEU A 118 23.40 -8.17 10.14
C LEU A 118 23.21 -9.69 10.31
N ARG A 119 21.99 -10.21 10.18
CA ARG A 119 21.71 -11.66 10.27
C ARG A 119 22.40 -12.43 9.16
N GLU A 120 22.31 -11.93 7.93
CA GLU A 120 22.99 -12.53 6.78
C GLU A 120 24.50 -12.57 7.01
N ARG A 121 25.09 -11.44 7.43
CA ARG A 121 26.52 -11.35 7.74
C ARG A 121 26.94 -12.31 8.84
N ILE A 122 26.23 -12.33 9.96
CA ILE A 122 26.58 -13.17 11.12
C ILE A 122 26.53 -14.65 10.77
N ARG A 123 25.49 -15.10 10.06
CA ARG A 123 25.39 -16.49 9.61
C ARG A 123 26.51 -16.88 8.63
N GLY A 124 26.94 -15.94 7.79
CA GLY A 124 28.01 -16.16 6.82
C GLY A 124 29.41 -16.17 7.42
N GLU A 125 29.75 -15.20 8.26
CA GLU A 125 31.12 -15.01 8.79
C GLU A 125 31.38 -15.71 10.11
N PHE A 126 30.34 -15.91 10.94
CA PHE A 126 30.46 -16.50 12.27
C PHE A 126 29.53 -17.70 12.43
N PRO A 127 29.65 -18.74 11.57
CA PRO A 127 28.78 -19.91 11.65
C PRO A 127 28.97 -20.61 13.01
N GLY A 128 27.88 -20.74 13.77
CA GLY A 128 27.88 -21.39 15.08
C GLY A 128 28.25 -20.48 16.26
N VAL A 129 28.29 -19.16 16.06
CA VAL A 129 28.41 -18.19 17.17
C VAL A 129 27.34 -18.45 18.22
N LYS A 130 27.74 -18.53 19.49
CA LYS A 130 26.78 -18.83 20.59
C LYS A 130 26.34 -17.61 21.35
N THR A 131 27.21 -16.62 21.48
CA THR A 131 26.97 -15.43 22.28
C THR A 131 27.48 -14.18 21.57
N ILE A 132 26.61 -13.18 21.42
CA ILE A 132 26.92 -11.89 20.80
C ILE A 132 26.82 -10.80 21.88
N GLY A 133 27.90 -10.04 22.05
CA GLY A 133 27.92 -8.85 22.90
C GLY A 133 27.43 -7.63 22.12
N VAL A 134 26.35 -6.99 22.57
CA VAL A 134 25.72 -5.88 21.84
C VAL A 134 26.00 -4.55 22.52
N LEU A 135 26.49 -3.58 21.74
CA LEU A 135 26.68 -2.19 22.17
C LEU A 135 25.54 -1.33 21.65
N THR A 136 24.44 -1.23 22.39
CA THR A 136 23.28 -0.45 21.97
C THR A 136 22.84 0.57 23.03
N SER A 137 21.92 1.47 22.68
CA SER A 137 21.40 2.44 23.65
C SER A 137 20.44 1.78 24.64
N THR A 138 20.29 2.38 25.82
CA THR A 138 19.42 1.85 26.88
C THR A 138 17.97 1.68 26.41
N TYR A 139 17.47 2.59 25.57
CA TYR A 139 16.16 2.47 24.92
C TYR A 139 16.07 1.20 24.07
N VAL A 140 17.02 1.01 23.13
CA VAL A 140 16.98 -0.10 22.17
C VAL A 140 17.12 -1.43 22.90
N GLN A 141 18.01 -1.52 23.89
CA GLN A 141 18.14 -2.67 24.79
C GLN A 141 16.79 -3.04 25.42
N LYS A 142 16.08 -2.05 26.01
CA LYS A 142 14.78 -2.27 26.66
C LYS A 142 13.70 -2.75 25.69
N THR A 143 13.79 -2.42 24.40
CA THR A 143 12.82 -2.91 23.41
C THR A 143 12.93 -4.41 23.14
N GLY A 144 14.04 -5.06 23.51
CA GLY A 144 14.30 -6.48 23.27
C GLY A 144 14.46 -6.84 21.78
N ILE A 145 14.81 -5.86 20.93
CA ILE A 145 14.87 -6.08 19.48
C ILE A 145 15.99 -7.03 19.08
N PHE A 146 17.17 -6.95 19.70
CA PHE A 146 18.29 -7.83 19.34
C PHE A 146 17.99 -9.29 19.70
N GLU A 147 17.32 -9.54 20.82
CA GLU A 147 16.89 -10.89 21.22
C GLU A 147 15.93 -11.49 20.20
N ARG A 148 14.95 -10.70 19.72
CA ARG A 148 14.00 -11.15 18.70
C ARG A 148 14.68 -11.37 17.35
N GLU A 149 15.53 -10.44 16.93
CA GLU A 149 16.16 -10.52 15.60
C GLU A 149 17.19 -11.65 15.52
N PHE A 150 17.90 -11.94 16.62
CA PHE A 150 18.90 -13.01 16.70
C PHE A 150 18.40 -14.28 17.40
N GLU A 151 17.09 -14.42 17.59
CA GLU A 151 16.48 -15.64 18.13
C GLU A 151 16.87 -16.86 17.28
N GLY A 152 17.34 -17.92 17.94
CA GLY A 152 17.85 -19.13 17.27
C GLY A 152 19.20 -18.96 16.55
N ILE A 153 19.82 -17.78 16.59
CA ILE A 153 21.18 -17.54 16.07
C ILE A 153 22.19 -17.57 17.22
N ALA A 154 22.01 -16.70 18.23
CA ALA A 154 22.92 -16.58 19.37
C ALA A 154 22.22 -15.97 20.58
N LYS A 155 22.76 -16.21 21.78
CA LYS A 155 22.38 -15.48 22.99
C LYS A 155 22.92 -14.05 22.91
N ILE A 156 22.07 -13.07 23.19
CA ILE A 156 22.48 -11.68 23.32
C ILE A 156 22.90 -11.37 24.76
N ILE A 157 24.03 -10.69 24.92
CA ILE A 157 24.46 -10.10 26.20
C ILE A 157 24.79 -8.62 26.01
N TYR A 158 24.66 -7.85 27.09
CA TYR A 158 24.88 -6.40 27.12
C TYR A 158 25.82 -6.04 28.26
N PRO A 159 26.41 -4.82 28.23
CA PRO A 159 27.16 -4.31 29.37
C PRO A 159 26.32 -4.31 30.65
N ALA A 160 26.98 -4.45 31.80
CA ALA A 160 26.33 -4.29 33.09
C ALA A 160 25.70 -2.88 33.20
N SER A 161 24.60 -2.74 33.95
CA SER A 161 23.80 -1.50 33.97
C SER A 161 24.60 -0.23 34.30
N GLN A 162 25.59 -0.32 35.18
CA GLN A 162 26.46 0.81 35.50
C GLN A 162 27.37 1.18 34.31
N GLU A 163 27.96 0.18 33.64
CA GLU A 163 28.82 0.42 32.47
C GLU A 163 28.03 0.90 31.25
N GLN A 164 26.81 0.40 31.08
CA GLN A 164 25.88 0.86 30.08
C GLN A 164 25.66 2.39 30.20
N SER A 165 25.40 2.88 31.41
CA SER A 165 25.20 4.30 31.68
C SER A 165 26.51 5.11 31.60
N ASP A 166 27.52 4.72 32.38
CA ASP A 166 28.66 5.59 32.67
C ASP A 166 29.78 5.51 31.64
N LYS A 167 29.81 4.44 30.84
CA LYS A 167 30.84 4.24 29.81
C LYS A 167 30.22 4.27 28.42
N LEU A 168 29.29 3.35 28.13
CA LEU A 168 28.79 3.19 26.77
C LEU A 168 27.96 4.40 26.31
N MET A 169 26.98 4.82 27.11
CA MET A 169 26.16 5.99 26.76
C MET A 169 26.97 7.28 26.78
N ASP A 170 27.89 7.47 27.74
CA ASP A 170 28.78 8.63 27.79
C ASP A 170 29.74 8.69 26.59
N ALA A 171 30.33 7.56 26.18
CA ALA A 171 31.20 7.49 25.01
C ALA A 171 30.50 7.90 23.71
N ILE A 172 29.17 7.76 23.62
CA ILE A 172 28.40 8.10 22.40
C ILE A 172 27.72 9.46 22.52
N TYR A 173 26.98 9.70 23.59
CA TYR A 173 26.11 10.87 23.80
C TYR A 173 26.70 11.91 24.75
N GLY A 174 27.75 11.57 25.50
CA GLY A 174 28.39 12.48 26.44
C GLY A 174 29.08 13.66 25.77
N PRO A 175 29.48 14.68 26.56
CA PRO A 175 30.09 15.91 26.03
C PRO A 175 31.42 15.69 25.31
N ARG A 176 32.12 14.58 25.63
CA ARG A 176 33.34 14.12 24.94
C ARG A 176 33.11 12.85 24.11
N GLY A 177 31.85 12.54 23.82
CA GLY A 177 31.44 11.36 23.07
C GLY A 177 31.49 11.55 21.56
N VAL A 178 31.24 10.46 20.83
CA VAL A 178 31.30 10.43 19.36
C VAL A 178 30.36 11.45 18.73
N ARG A 179 29.13 11.61 19.25
CA ARG A 179 28.17 12.58 18.69
C ARG A 179 28.58 14.04 18.86
N ALA A 180 29.42 14.34 19.85
CA ALA A 180 30.02 15.66 20.03
C ALA A 180 31.24 15.89 19.12
N GLY A 181 31.60 14.92 18.28
CA GLY A 181 32.70 15.01 17.30
C GLY A 181 34.03 14.43 17.78
N HIS A 182 34.04 13.72 18.91
CA HIS A 182 35.25 13.09 19.46
C HIS A 182 35.43 11.66 18.93
N HIS A 183 36.56 11.38 18.29
CA HIS A 183 36.83 10.10 17.63
C HIS A 183 38.07 9.39 18.19
N GLY A 184 38.47 9.72 19.42
CA GLY A 184 39.72 9.27 20.05
C GLY A 184 39.75 9.58 21.54
N GLY A 185 40.78 9.09 22.23
CA GLY A 185 40.94 9.28 23.66
C GLY A 185 39.85 8.57 24.46
N GLU A 186 39.24 9.28 25.41
CA GLU A 186 38.36 8.71 26.43
C GLU A 186 37.17 7.92 25.86
N CYS A 187 36.48 8.42 24.83
CA CYS A 187 35.34 7.70 24.27
C CYS A 187 35.75 6.34 23.66
N VAL A 188 36.94 6.24 23.07
CA VAL A 188 37.48 4.98 22.55
C VAL A 188 37.90 4.07 23.71
N ASP A 189 38.55 4.61 24.73
CA ASP A 189 39.01 3.83 25.88
C ASP A 189 37.81 3.25 26.66
N GLN A 190 36.76 4.04 26.87
CA GLN A 190 35.49 3.58 27.44
C GLN A 190 34.86 2.45 26.60
N LEU A 191 34.83 2.56 25.27
CA LEU A 191 34.29 1.51 24.40
C LEU A 191 35.14 0.24 24.44
N VAL A 192 36.47 0.35 24.49
CA VAL A 192 37.38 -0.79 24.60
C VAL A 192 37.20 -1.53 25.91
N ASP A 193 37.07 -0.81 27.03
CA ASP A 193 36.77 -1.39 28.34
C ASP A 193 35.46 -2.19 28.31
N VAL A 194 34.38 -1.57 27.82
CA VAL A 194 33.06 -2.20 27.74
C VAL A 194 33.09 -3.45 26.87
N CYS A 195 33.76 -3.40 25.71
CA CYS A 195 33.92 -4.57 24.85
C CYS A 195 34.74 -5.68 25.53
N THR A 196 35.80 -5.32 26.25
CA THR A 196 36.66 -6.29 26.94
C THR A 196 35.89 -7.04 28.02
N HIS A 197 35.05 -6.34 28.79
CA HIS A 197 34.17 -6.97 29.77
C HIS A 197 33.09 -7.85 29.14
N LEU A 198 32.46 -7.41 28.04
CA LEU A 198 31.54 -8.25 27.28
C LEU A 198 32.19 -9.57 26.82
N VAL A 199 33.45 -9.52 26.37
CA VAL A 199 34.19 -10.73 25.98
C VAL A 199 34.52 -11.59 27.20
N ALA A 200 34.87 -10.99 28.33
CA ALA A 200 35.07 -11.71 29.59
C ALA A 200 33.78 -12.41 30.06
N ASP A 201 32.61 -11.82 29.79
CA ASP A 201 31.28 -12.37 30.04
C ASP A 201 30.83 -13.40 28.98
N GLY A 202 31.70 -13.69 28.00
CA GLY A 202 31.51 -14.76 27.03
C GLY A 202 31.02 -14.31 25.65
N ALA A 203 31.06 -13.01 25.31
CA ALA A 203 30.83 -12.58 23.93
C ALA A 203 31.91 -13.14 22.99
N GLU A 204 31.50 -13.87 21.96
CA GLU A 204 32.38 -14.39 20.93
C GLU A 204 32.56 -13.37 19.78
N VAL A 205 31.57 -12.49 19.60
CA VAL A 205 31.55 -11.40 18.62
C VAL A 205 30.90 -10.17 19.24
N ILE A 206 31.45 -9.00 18.96
CA ILE A 206 30.87 -7.70 19.35
C ILE A 206 30.08 -7.11 18.18
N LEU A 207 28.82 -6.75 18.45
CA LEU A 207 27.90 -6.15 17.50
C LEU A 207 27.55 -4.72 17.92
N PRO A 208 27.99 -3.71 17.16
CA PRO A 208 27.52 -2.34 17.31
C PRO A 208 26.02 -2.20 17.02
N GLY A 209 25.25 -1.88 18.05
CA GLY A 209 23.84 -1.47 17.98
C GLY A 209 23.63 0.05 18.05
N MET A 210 24.69 0.82 17.77
CA MET A 210 24.71 2.27 17.57
C MET A 210 25.63 2.54 16.38
N THR A 211 25.17 3.31 15.40
CA THR A 211 25.90 3.52 14.14
C THR A 211 27.15 4.37 14.34
N GLU A 212 27.20 5.16 15.42
CA GLU A 212 28.36 5.94 15.85
C GLU A 212 29.56 5.07 16.26
N VAL A 213 29.33 3.89 16.84
CA VAL A 213 30.43 2.97 17.19
C VAL A 213 31.15 2.47 15.92
N SER A 214 30.41 2.27 14.83
CA SER A 214 30.98 1.81 13.54
C SER A 214 31.88 2.84 12.87
N VAL A 215 31.78 4.12 13.27
CA VAL A 215 32.70 5.20 12.84
C VAL A 215 34.12 4.94 13.36
N LEU A 216 34.23 4.29 14.52
CA LEU A 216 35.50 4.02 15.21
C LEU A 216 36.05 2.62 14.93
N ILE A 217 35.48 1.88 13.98
CA ILE A 217 35.75 0.45 13.81
C ILE A 217 37.24 0.14 13.57
N ASP A 218 37.94 0.97 12.80
CA ASP A 218 39.36 0.79 12.48
C ASP A 218 40.27 1.04 13.70
N ILE A 219 39.81 1.85 14.65
CA ILE A 219 40.52 2.14 15.91
C ILE A 219 40.22 1.05 16.96
N LEU A 220 38.97 0.59 17.01
CA LEU A 220 38.52 -0.42 17.98
C LEU A 220 39.08 -1.81 17.64
N ARG A 221 38.95 -2.26 16.38
CA ARG A 221 39.30 -3.62 15.96
C ARG A 221 40.67 -4.13 16.43
N PRO A 222 41.79 -3.38 16.32
CA PRO A 222 43.09 -3.87 16.80
C PRO A 222 43.25 -3.88 18.32
N ARG A 223 42.33 -3.25 19.07
CA ARG A 223 42.38 -3.13 20.54
C ARG A 223 41.46 -4.14 21.25
N LEU A 224 40.63 -4.88 20.53
CA LEU A 224 39.63 -5.78 21.10
C LEU A 224 40.10 -7.24 21.10
N PRO A 225 39.76 -8.01 22.14
CA PRO A 225 40.10 -9.44 22.21
C PRO A 225 39.19 -10.34 21.36
N ALA A 226 38.09 -9.81 20.82
CA ALA A 226 37.15 -10.53 19.95
C ALA A 226 36.83 -9.70 18.68
N PRO A 227 36.36 -10.36 17.60
CA PRO A 227 35.90 -9.67 16.40
C PRO A 227 34.78 -8.66 16.69
N ILE A 228 34.86 -7.49 16.07
CA ILE A 228 33.81 -6.48 16.08
C ILE A 228 33.27 -6.25 14.66
N ILE A 229 31.95 -6.32 14.52
CA ILE A 229 31.25 -6.14 13.24
C ILE A 229 31.20 -4.65 12.88
N ASP A 230 31.45 -4.32 11.61
CA ASP A 230 31.16 -2.99 11.08
C ASP A 230 29.70 -2.92 10.60
N ALA A 231 28.79 -2.51 11.47
CA ALA A 231 27.36 -2.51 11.16
C ALA A 231 27.02 -1.59 9.96
N ASN A 232 27.69 -0.43 9.86
CA ASN A 232 27.46 0.50 8.74
C ASN A 232 27.97 -0.08 7.41
N LEU A 233 29.11 -0.79 7.40
CA LEU A 233 29.63 -1.42 6.17
C LEU A 233 28.73 -2.57 5.73
N VAL A 234 28.33 -3.42 6.69
CA VAL A 234 27.41 -4.53 6.42
C VAL A 234 26.09 -4.01 5.85
N TYR A 235 25.55 -2.94 6.43
CA TYR A 235 24.32 -2.32 5.95
C TYR A 235 24.46 -1.74 4.54
N ALA A 236 25.57 -1.05 4.27
CA ALA A 236 25.88 -0.51 2.95
C ALA A 236 25.99 -1.62 1.88
N GLU A 237 26.77 -2.66 2.14
CA GLU A 237 26.98 -3.77 1.19
C GLU A 237 25.68 -4.52 0.91
N HIS A 238 24.89 -4.81 1.94
CA HIS A 238 23.59 -5.46 1.78
C HIS A 238 22.62 -4.61 0.97
N ALA A 239 22.55 -3.30 1.22
CA ALA A 239 21.68 -2.40 0.45
C ALA A 239 22.07 -2.31 -1.03
N ILE A 240 23.37 -2.29 -1.35
CA ILE A 240 23.86 -2.32 -2.73
C ILE A 240 23.52 -3.66 -3.41
N GLY A 241 23.54 -4.77 -2.67
CA GLY A 241 23.11 -6.08 -3.16
C GLY A 241 21.61 -6.22 -3.39
N ALA A 242 20.78 -5.46 -2.66
CA ALA A 242 19.33 -5.59 -2.67
C ALA A 242 18.70 -5.29 -4.05
N ASP A 243 17.63 -6.02 -4.39
CA ASP A 243 16.82 -5.72 -5.57
C ASP A 243 15.95 -4.47 -5.31
N PRO A 244 15.94 -3.47 -6.21
CA PRO A 244 15.03 -2.32 -6.13
C PRO A 244 13.55 -2.67 -6.36
N GLU A 245 13.17 -3.95 -6.48
CA GLU A 245 11.75 -4.32 -6.58
C GLU A 245 10.92 -3.60 -5.50
N ARG A 246 9.83 -2.98 -5.96
CA ARG A 246 8.92 -2.23 -5.09
C ARG A 246 8.40 -3.17 -4.00
N PRO A 247 8.30 -2.70 -2.75
CA PRO A 247 7.63 -3.45 -1.71
C PRO A 247 6.24 -3.87 -2.19
N ARG A 248 5.86 -5.13 -1.93
CA ARG A 248 4.46 -5.54 -2.07
C ARG A 248 3.68 -4.74 -1.03
N HIS A 249 2.73 -3.94 -1.48
CA HIS A 249 1.85 -3.17 -0.61
C HIS A 249 0.50 -3.89 -0.49
N GLN A 250 -0.23 -3.59 0.57
CA GLN A 250 -1.58 -4.12 0.74
C GLN A 250 -2.46 -3.59 -0.39
N PHE A 251 -3.24 -4.49 -1.01
CA PHE A 251 -4.13 -4.15 -2.11
C PHE A 251 -5.02 -2.97 -1.74
N LYS A 252 -5.09 -1.99 -2.64
CA LYS A 252 -5.90 -0.78 -2.49
C LYS A 252 -6.87 -0.62 -3.64
N LEU A 253 -8.16 -0.55 -3.33
CA LEU A 253 -9.20 -0.29 -4.32
C LEU A 253 -9.42 1.22 -4.49
N GLY A 254 -9.35 1.71 -5.72
CA GLY A 254 -9.81 3.04 -6.09
C GLY A 254 -11.28 3.01 -6.51
N VAL A 255 -12.07 4.00 -6.10
CA VAL A 255 -13.48 4.13 -6.52
C VAL A 255 -13.68 5.48 -7.20
N LEU A 256 -13.97 5.46 -8.50
CA LEU A 256 -14.47 6.62 -9.23
C LEU A 256 -15.96 6.75 -8.91
N GLY A 257 -16.27 7.56 -7.90
CA GLY A 257 -17.62 7.79 -7.41
C GLY A 257 -18.23 9.10 -7.90
N GLY A 258 -19.38 9.46 -7.32
CA GLY A 258 -20.09 10.70 -7.63
C GLY A 258 -21.01 10.62 -8.86
N VAL A 259 -21.12 9.44 -9.50
CA VAL A 259 -21.85 9.23 -10.75
C VAL A 259 -23.05 8.27 -10.66
N GLY A 260 -23.86 8.22 -9.58
CA GLY A 260 -24.12 9.30 -8.61
C GLY A 260 -23.56 9.09 -7.19
N PRO A 261 -23.68 10.12 -6.32
CA PRO A 261 -23.26 10.05 -4.91
C PRO A 261 -23.86 8.89 -4.12
N ALA A 262 -25.18 8.69 -4.18
CA ALA A 262 -25.87 7.64 -3.42
C ALA A 262 -25.41 6.23 -3.82
N ALA A 263 -25.26 5.99 -5.13
CA ALA A 263 -24.73 4.73 -5.66
C ALA A 263 -23.28 4.45 -5.18
N THR A 264 -22.47 5.49 -4.98
CA THR A 264 -21.12 5.33 -4.44
C THR A 264 -21.14 4.89 -2.98
N VAL A 265 -22.04 5.46 -2.17
CA VAL A 265 -22.21 5.08 -0.75
C VAL A 265 -22.75 3.66 -0.63
N ASP A 266 -23.72 3.29 -1.46
CA ASP A 266 -24.25 1.94 -1.52
C ASP A 266 -23.18 0.90 -1.93
N PHE A 267 -22.34 1.24 -2.92
CA PHE A 267 -21.19 0.42 -3.28
C PHE A 267 -20.23 0.19 -2.10
N MET A 268 -19.90 1.25 -1.35
CA MET A 268 -19.04 1.11 -0.16
C MET A 268 -19.69 0.22 0.91
N HIS A 269 -20.99 0.39 1.17
CA HIS A 269 -21.73 -0.44 2.09
C HIS A 269 -21.69 -1.92 1.69
N LYS A 270 -21.92 -2.22 0.41
CA LYS A 270 -21.84 -3.59 -0.14
C LYS A 270 -20.44 -4.16 -0.06
N LEU A 271 -19.41 -3.37 -0.38
CA LEU A 271 -18.01 -3.77 -0.26
C LEU A 271 -17.66 -4.19 1.18
N VAL A 272 -18.04 -3.38 2.16
CA VAL A 272 -17.85 -3.68 3.59
C VAL A 272 -18.62 -4.95 3.98
N SER A 273 -19.90 -5.04 3.61
CA SER A 273 -20.78 -6.17 3.97
C SER A 273 -20.32 -7.51 3.36
N LEU A 274 -19.72 -7.47 2.17
CA LEU A 274 -19.22 -8.65 1.47
C LEU A 274 -17.79 -9.04 1.87
N THR A 275 -17.06 -8.16 2.56
CA THR A 275 -15.72 -8.47 3.05
C THR A 275 -15.81 -9.28 4.34
N GLN A 276 -15.29 -10.52 4.33
CA GLN A 276 -15.15 -11.29 5.56
C GLN A 276 -13.99 -10.74 6.38
N ALA A 277 -14.31 -9.99 7.44
CA ALA A 277 -13.35 -9.38 8.35
C ALA A 277 -13.71 -9.72 9.79
N ALA A 278 -12.72 -10.03 10.63
CA ALA A 278 -12.91 -10.24 12.07
C ALA A 278 -12.63 -8.98 12.89
N ARG A 279 -11.90 -8.03 12.31
CA ARG A 279 -11.55 -6.72 12.86
C ARG A 279 -11.35 -5.71 11.73
N ASP A 280 -11.32 -4.43 12.07
CA ASP A 280 -11.20 -3.33 11.10
C ASP A 280 -10.03 -3.49 10.12
N GLN A 281 -8.88 -3.99 10.59
CA GLN A 281 -7.66 -4.13 9.78
C GLN A 281 -7.74 -5.23 8.72
N ASP A 282 -8.75 -6.10 8.78
CA ASP A 282 -8.98 -7.16 7.79
C ASP A 282 -9.85 -6.65 6.62
N HIS A 283 -10.35 -5.41 6.68
CA HIS A 283 -11.06 -4.78 5.56
C HIS A 283 -10.10 -4.31 4.46
N ILE A 284 -10.64 -4.19 3.25
CA ILE A 284 -9.91 -3.72 2.07
C ILE A 284 -9.56 -2.23 2.24
N LYS A 285 -8.31 -1.83 1.92
CA LYS A 285 -7.92 -0.42 1.86
C LYS A 285 -8.62 0.22 0.65
N VAL A 286 -9.39 1.29 0.87
CA VAL A 286 -10.15 1.96 -0.21
C VAL A 286 -9.81 3.44 -0.27
N ILE A 287 -9.66 3.97 -1.48
CA ILE A 287 -9.69 5.41 -1.76
C ILE A 287 -10.90 5.71 -2.66
N VAL A 288 -11.73 6.65 -2.23
CA VAL A 288 -12.92 7.06 -2.99
C VAL A 288 -12.76 8.50 -3.43
N GLU A 289 -12.88 8.72 -4.73
CA GLU A 289 -13.06 10.06 -5.26
C GLU A 289 -14.52 10.26 -5.64
N GLN A 290 -15.28 10.90 -4.75
CA GLN A 290 -16.68 11.23 -4.98
C GLN A 290 -16.76 12.53 -5.79
N ASN A 291 -16.81 12.41 -7.12
CA ASN A 291 -16.77 13.56 -8.05
C ASN A 291 -18.11 13.73 -8.80
N PRO A 292 -19.11 14.42 -8.21
CA PRO A 292 -20.38 14.68 -8.87
C PRO A 292 -20.30 15.74 -9.98
N GLN A 293 -19.15 16.42 -10.15
CA GLN A 293 -18.91 17.35 -11.25
C GLN A 293 -18.59 16.66 -12.57
N ILE A 294 -18.48 15.32 -12.61
CA ILE A 294 -18.37 14.58 -13.88
C ILE A 294 -19.67 14.80 -14.68
N PRO A 295 -19.59 15.31 -15.93
CA PRO A 295 -20.74 15.57 -16.78
C PRO A 295 -21.71 14.39 -16.88
N ASP A 296 -23.00 14.67 -17.12
CA ASP A 296 -24.01 13.63 -17.20
C ASP A 296 -23.77 12.71 -18.41
N ARG A 297 -23.62 11.42 -18.13
CA ARG A 297 -23.29 10.41 -19.14
C ARG A 297 -24.43 10.21 -20.14
N THR A 298 -25.68 10.29 -19.67
CA THR A 298 -26.86 10.10 -20.53
C THR A 298 -27.03 11.29 -21.47
N ALA A 299 -26.93 12.52 -20.96
CA ALA A 299 -27.03 13.75 -21.74
C ALA A 299 -25.97 13.81 -22.86
N ASN A 300 -24.77 13.25 -22.63
CA ASN A 300 -23.75 13.13 -23.67
C ASN A 300 -24.06 12.02 -24.70
N LEU A 301 -24.47 10.82 -24.24
CA LEU A 301 -24.66 9.67 -25.13
C LEU A 301 -25.86 9.82 -26.08
N ILE A 302 -26.92 10.49 -25.66
CA ILE A 302 -28.18 10.60 -26.44
C ILE A 302 -28.63 12.04 -26.66
N GLY A 303 -27.75 13.02 -26.42
CA GLY A 303 -28.07 14.44 -26.55
C GLY A 303 -26.84 15.27 -26.92
N SER A 304 -26.82 16.52 -26.47
CA SER A 304 -25.72 17.45 -26.70
C SER A 304 -24.96 17.81 -25.42
N GLY A 305 -24.99 16.93 -24.41
CA GLY A 305 -24.29 17.13 -23.14
C GLY A 305 -22.77 17.04 -23.27
N GLU A 306 -22.07 17.67 -22.32
CA GLU A 306 -20.60 17.66 -22.26
C GLU A 306 -20.02 16.24 -22.11
N ASP A 307 -18.86 15.98 -22.73
CA ASP A 307 -18.21 14.68 -22.70
C ASP A 307 -17.55 14.40 -21.33
N PRO A 308 -17.95 13.33 -20.61
CA PRO A 308 -17.39 13.00 -19.30
C PRO A 308 -16.00 12.35 -19.34
N THR A 309 -15.50 11.96 -20.53
CA THR A 309 -14.29 11.13 -20.69
C THR A 309 -13.07 11.71 -19.97
N ILE A 310 -12.80 13.02 -20.15
CA ILE A 310 -11.63 13.67 -19.53
C ILE A 310 -11.78 13.76 -18.02
N ALA A 311 -12.97 14.10 -17.51
CA ALA A 311 -13.23 14.16 -16.09
C ALA A 311 -13.05 12.79 -15.43
N MET A 312 -13.54 11.73 -16.07
CA MET A 312 -13.36 10.34 -15.63
C MET A 312 -11.89 9.92 -15.64
N LEU A 313 -11.17 10.18 -16.74
CA LEU A 313 -9.74 9.86 -16.83
C LEU A 313 -8.93 10.58 -15.75
N ALA A 314 -9.23 11.86 -15.50
CA ALA A 314 -8.54 12.64 -14.47
C ALA A 314 -8.77 12.07 -13.07
N THR A 315 -10.00 11.64 -12.76
CA THR A 315 -10.31 10.94 -11.51
C THR A 315 -9.56 9.60 -11.41
N CYS A 316 -9.59 8.76 -12.44
CA CYS A 316 -8.84 7.49 -12.43
C CYS A 316 -7.34 7.69 -12.24
N ARG A 317 -6.74 8.71 -12.88
CA ARG A 317 -5.32 9.04 -12.69
C ARG A 317 -5.00 9.53 -11.29
N ARG A 318 -5.91 10.26 -10.63
CA ARG A 318 -5.74 10.63 -9.22
C ARG A 318 -5.79 9.40 -8.33
N LEU A 319 -6.71 8.47 -8.56
CA LEU A 319 -6.77 7.21 -7.81
C LEU A 319 -5.50 6.38 -7.99
N GLU A 320 -5.02 6.24 -9.24
CA GLU A 320 -3.75 5.59 -9.57
C GLU A 320 -2.54 6.25 -8.90
N ALA A 321 -2.45 7.59 -8.97
CA ALA A 321 -1.37 8.35 -8.33
C ALA A 321 -1.38 8.23 -6.80
N ASN A 322 -2.55 7.95 -6.20
CA ASN A 322 -2.70 7.64 -4.78
C ASN A 322 -2.48 6.14 -4.46
N GLY A 323 -1.97 5.36 -5.42
CA GLY A 323 -1.58 3.97 -5.26
C GLY A 323 -2.75 3.03 -5.14
N ALA A 324 -3.83 3.24 -5.89
CA ALA A 324 -4.83 2.21 -6.13
C ALA A 324 -4.25 1.13 -7.06
N ASP A 325 -4.58 -0.13 -6.83
CA ASP A 325 -4.19 -1.28 -7.67
C ASP A 325 -5.23 -1.60 -8.74
N ALA A 326 -6.48 -1.19 -8.53
CA ALA A 326 -7.57 -1.31 -9.48
C ALA A 326 -8.60 -0.20 -9.24
N VAL A 327 -9.43 0.09 -10.24
CA VAL A 327 -10.51 1.07 -10.14
C VAL A 327 -11.87 0.40 -10.31
N ALA A 328 -12.79 0.67 -9.38
CA ALA A 328 -14.21 0.36 -9.47
C ALA A 328 -15.00 1.61 -9.87
N ILE A 329 -16.01 1.44 -10.72
CA ILE A 329 -16.91 2.53 -11.15
C ILE A 329 -18.36 2.10 -10.85
N PRO A 330 -18.99 2.52 -9.74
CA PRO A 330 -20.38 2.17 -9.43
C PRO A 330 -21.38 2.99 -10.28
N CYS A 331 -21.30 2.86 -11.61
CA CYS A 331 -22.21 3.48 -12.58
C CYS A 331 -22.20 2.73 -13.92
N ASN A 332 -23.34 2.15 -14.31
CA ASN A 332 -23.47 1.44 -15.58
C ASN A 332 -23.22 2.34 -16.79
N THR A 333 -23.87 3.52 -16.85
CA THR A 333 -23.74 4.42 -18.01
C THR A 333 -22.30 4.89 -18.23
N ALA A 334 -21.51 5.02 -17.16
CA ALA A 334 -20.10 5.40 -17.25
C ALA A 334 -19.23 4.36 -17.98
N HIS A 335 -19.64 3.09 -17.99
CA HIS A 335 -18.88 2.03 -18.67
C HIS A 335 -18.85 2.17 -20.19
N ALA A 336 -19.76 2.96 -20.79
CA ALA A 336 -19.69 3.34 -22.20
C ALA A 336 -18.38 4.07 -22.58
N PHE A 337 -17.72 4.68 -21.59
CA PHE A 337 -16.52 5.47 -21.77
C PHE A 337 -15.24 4.71 -21.34
N VAL A 338 -15.36 3.54 -20.69
CA VAL A 338 -14.21 2.79 -20.16
C VAL A 338 -13.22 2.39 -21.25
N GLY A 339 -13.71 1.98 -22.43
CA GLY A 339 -12.85 1.67 -23.58
C GLY A 339 -11.97 2.84 -24.04
N ARG A 340 -12.37 4.09 -23.77
CA ARG A 340 -11.60 5.29 -24.11
C ARG A 340 -10.50 5.63 -23.10
N ILE A 341 -10.64 5.16 -21.85
CA ILE A 341 -9.76 5.55 -20.74
C ILE A 341 -8.83 4.44 -20.24
N GLN A 342 -9.19 3.15 -20.39
CA GLN A 342 -8.40 2.04 -19.82
C GLN A 342 -6.96 2.02 -20.31
N SER A 343 -6.71 2.33 -21.59
CA SER A 343 -5.35 2.33 -22.16
C SER A 343 -4.47 3.48 -21.66
N GLN A 344 -5.04 4.44 -20.92
CA GLN A 344 -4.36 5.61 -20.37
C GLN A 344 -3.96 5.43 -18.90
N LEU A 345 -4.23 4.25 -18.33
CA LEU A 345 -3.96 3.86 -16.95
C LEU A 345 -2.99 2.67 -16.93
N GLY A 346 -2.12 2.61 -15.94
CA GLY A 346 -1.28 1.46 -15.61
C GLY A 346 -1.96 0.42 -14.73
N ILE A 347 -3.17 0.71 -14.24
CA ILE A 347 -4.00 -0.18 -13.42
C ILE A 347 -5.33 -0.55 -14.10
N PRO A 348 -5.88 -1.75 -13.85
CA PRO A 348 -7.15 -2.18 -14.42
C PRO A 348 -8.36 -1.44 -13.83
N ILE A 349 -9.37 -1.23 -14.66
CA ILE A 349 -10.74 -0.90 -14.24
C ILE A 349 -11.54 -2.21 -14.19
N VAL A 350 -12.15 -2.51 -13.05
CA VAL A 350 -13.07 -3.64 -12.90
C VAL A 350 -14.36 -3.27 -13.63
N ASN A 351 -14.61 -3.91 -14.77
CA ASN A 351 -15.73 -3.57 -15.65
C ASN A 351 -17.02 -4.21 -15.14
N MET A 352 -17.86 -3.41 -14.47
CA MET A 352 -19.14 -3.83 -13.89
C MET A 352 -20.01 -4.63 -14.86
N LEU A 353 -20.08 -4.23 -16.13
CA LEU A 353 -20.97 -4.85 -17.10
C LEU A 353 -20.48 -6.29 -17.41
N SER A 354 -19.17 -6.44 -17.57
CA SER A 354 -18.54 -7.74 -17.82
C SER A 354 -18.70 -8.68 -16.62
N GLU A 355 -18.60 -8.15 -15.40
CA GLU A 355 -18.83 -8.93 -14.17
C GLU A 355 -20.28 -9.41 -14.06
N VAL A 356 -21.27 -8.61 -14.48
CA VAL A 356 -22.68 -9.05 -14.53
C VAL A 356 -22.85 -10.24 -15.48
N VAL A 357 -22.27 -10.17 -16.69
CA VAL A 357 -22.34 -11.27 -17.66
C VAL A 357 -21.64 -12.52 -17.12
N ALA A 358 -20.45 -12.38 -16.53
CA ALA A 358 -19.72 -13.49 -15.92
C ALA A 358 -20.51 -14.13 -14.77
N PHE A 359 -21.14 -13.32 -13.93
CA PHE A 359 -22.01 -13.77 -12.85
C PHE A 359 -23.17 -14.62 -13.37
N VAL A 360 -23.93 -14.12 -14.36
CA VAL A 360 -25.08 -14.85 -14.93
C VAL A 360 -24.61 -16.18 -15.52
N ARG A 361 -23.57 -16.18 -16.35
CA ARG A 361 -23.06 -17.42 -16.97
C ARG A 361 -22.61 -18.47 -15.95
N THR A 362 -22.09 -18.03 -14.81
CA THR A 362 -21.53 -18.94 -13.80
C THR A 362 -22.57 -19.41 -12.79
N ARG A 363 -23.48 -18.52 -12.39
CA ARG A 363 -24.43 -18.74 -11.28
C ARG A 363 -25.83 -19.08 -11.75
N MET A 364 -26.17 -18.74 -13.00
CA MET A 364 -27.49 -18.91 -13.61
C MET A 364 -27.35 -19.40 -15.06
N PRO A 365 -26.64 -20.53 -15.31
CA PRO A 365 -26.30 -20.98 -16.66
C PRO A 365 -27.52 -21.29 -17.55
N GLU A 366 -28.70 -21.47 -16.96
CA GLU A 366 -29.98 -21.67 -17.63
C GLU A 366 -30.58 -20.38 -18.22
N VAL A 367 -30.13 -19.20 -17.76
CA VAL A 367 -30.65 -17.92 -18.22
C VAL A 367 -30.15 -17.64 -19.63
N SER A 368 -31.09 -17.49 -20.56
CA SER A 368 -30.87 -17.17 -21.97
C SER A 368 -31.44 -15.82 -22.37
N ARG A 369 -32.36 -15.25 -21.57
CA ARG A 369 -33.06 -13.98 -21.84
C ARG A 369 -32.96 -13.05 -20.64
N LEU A 370 -32.10 -12.03 -20.76
CA LEU A 370 -31.86 -11.03 -19.72
C LEU A 370 -32.65 -9.75 -19.98
N GLY A 371 -33.46 -9.33 -19.02
CA GLY A 371 -34.07 -8.00 -19.00
C GLY A 371 -33.07 -6.93 -18.54
N LEU A 372 -33.17 -5.72 -19.07
CA LEU A 372 -32.36 -4.57 -18.65
C LEU A 372 -33.24 -3.38 -18.30
N LEU A 373 -33.18 -2.93 -17.05
CA LEU A 373 -33.77 -1.67 -16.58
C LEU A 373 -32.66 -0.67 -16.33
N ALA A 374 -32.45 0.27 -17.26
CA ALA A 374 -31.34 1.22 -17.19
C ALA A 374 -31.76 2.60 -17.71
N THR A 375 -30.87 3.58 -17.58
CA THR A 375 -31.09 4.90 -18.20
C THR A 375 -31.20 4.75 -19.72
N SER A 376 -31.95 5.64 -20.37
CA SER A 376 -32.07 5.64 -21.84
C SER A 376 -30.71 5.78 -22.52
N GLY A 377 -29.76 6.50 -21.91
CA GLY A 377 -28.37 6.56 -22.40
C GLY A 377 -27.66 5.21 -22.39
N THR A 378 -27.89 4.38 -21.37
CA THR A 378 -27.31 3.03 -21.27
C THR A 378 -27.94 2.08 -22.29
N VAL A 379 -29.25 2.18 -22.50
CA VAL A 379 -29.97 1.36 -23.49
C VAL A 379 -29.54 1.74 -24.91
N ALA A 380 -29.52 3.04 -25.22
CA ALA A 380 -29.19 3.55 -26.54
C ALA A 380 -27.72 3.36 -26.91
N SER A 381 -26.79 3.41 -25.95
CA SER A 381 -25.36 3.18 -26.22
C SER A 381 -25.05 1.73 -26.60
N GLY A 382 -25.94 0.78 -26.30
CA GLY A 382 -25.74 -0.63 -26.65
C GLY A 382 -24.69 -1.35 -25.80
N VAL A 383 -24.11 -0.73 -24.78
CA VAL A 383 -22.97 -1.27 -24.01
C VAL A 383 -23.25 -2.61 -23.34
N TYR A 384 -24.49 -2.85 -22.90
CA TYR A 384 -24.91 -4.17 -22.40
C TYR A 384 -25.15 -5.16 -23.53
N ARG A 385 -25.69 -4.71 -24.67
CA ARG A 385 -25.93 -5.57 -25.83
C ARG A 385 -24.63 -6.15 -26.35
N GLU A 386 -23.61 -5.30 -26.47
CA GLU A 386 -22.26 -5.65 -26.95
C GLU A 386 -21.57 -6.75 -26.14
N ILE A 387 -21.98 -6.98 -24.89
CA ILE A 387 -21.39 -8.02 -24.03
C ILE A 387 -22.32 -9.19 -23.75
N VAL A 388 -23.65 -8.97 -23.77
CA VAL A 388 -24.66 -10.00 -23.49
C VAL A 388 -24.88 -10.90 -24.71
N GLU A 389 -24.97 -10.32 -25.91
CA GLU A 389 -25.24 -11.10 -27.13
C GLU A 389 -24.07 -12.04 -27.50
N PRO A 390 -22.79 -11.62 -27.46
CA PRO A 390 -21.67 -12.54 -27.67
C PRO A 390 -21.55 -13.63 -26.61
N ALA A 391 -22.16 -13.44 -25.43
CA ALA A 391 -22.26 -14.45 -24.39
C ALA A 391 -23.37 -15.49 -24.63
N GLY A 392 -24.10 -15.39 -25.75
CA GLY A 392 -25.16 -16.33 -26.13
C GLY A 392 -26.52 -16.05 -25.50
N MET A 393 -26.71 -14.87 -24.90
CA MET A 393 -27.96 -14.46 -24.26
C MET A 393 -28.64 -13.35 -25.07
N THR A 394 -29.97 -13.30 -25.01
CA THR A 394 -30.79 -12.24 -25.60
C THR A 394 -31.04 -11.14 -24.59
N LEU A 395 -30.78 -9.89 -24.95
CA LEU A 395 -31.08 -8.72 -24.11
C LEU A 395 -32.49 -8.15 -24.43
N LEU A 396 -33.35 -8.09 -23.42
CA LEU A 396 -34.68 -7.50 -23.49
C LEU A 396 -34.68 -6.14 -22.80
N VAL A 397 -35.17 -5.11 -23.49
CA VAL A 397 -35.33 -3.75 -22.95
C VAL A 397 -36.80 -3.35 -22.98
N PRO A 398 -37.27 -2.48 -22.06
CA PRO A 398 -38.64 -1.99 -22.05
C PRO A 398 -39.03 -1.32 -23.38
N ASP A 399 -40.32 -1.28 -23.68
CA ASP A 399 -40.83 -0.39 -24.74
C ASP A 399 -40.66 1.10 -24.34
N GLU A 400 -40.87 2.01 -25.29
CA GLU A 400 -40.63 3.44 -25.08
C GLU A 400 -41.45 4.03 -23.91
N THR A 401 -42.70 3.57 -23.75
CA THR A 401 -43.60 4.08 -22.70
C THR A 401 -43.14 3.63 -21.31
N VAL A 402 -42.73 2.37 -21.19
CA VAL A 402 -42.20 1.82 -19.93
C VAL A 402 -40.79 2.35 -19.66
N GLN A 403 -39.96 2.55 -20.68
CA GLN A 403 -38.64 3.16 -20.55
C GLN A 403 -38.74 4.59 -20.00
N ALA A 404 -39.75 5.38 -20.40
CA ALA A 404 -40.01 6.69 -19.80
C ALA A 404 -40.34 6.61 -18.31
N ARG A 405 -41.06 5.58 -17.86
CA ARG A 405 -41.31 5.32 -16.43
C ARG A 405 -40.05 4.94 -15.67
N VAL A 406 -39.17 4.13 -16.27
CA VAL A 406 -37.85 3.82 -15.69
C VAL A 406 -37.02 5.10 -15.53
N MET A 407 -37.03 5.98 -16.53
CA MET A 407 -36.38 7.29 -16.42
C MET A 407 -36.99 8.15 -15.32
N ALA A 408 -38.32 8.16 -15.17
CA ALA A 408 -39.00 8.88 -14.10
C ALA A 408 -38.70 8.31 -12.71
N SER A 409 -38.60 6.99 -12.55
CA SER A 409 -38.18 6.38 -11.28
C SER A 409 -36.75 6.78 -10.89
N ILE A 410 -35.89 7.06 -11.88
CA ILE A 410 -34.49 7.45 -11.65
C ILE A 410 -34.36 8.96 -11.41
N TYR A 411 -34.84 9.78 -12.35
CA TYR A 411 -34.57 11.22 -12.45
C TYR A 411 -35.79 12.12 -12.20
N GLY A 412 -37.01 11.57 -12.15
CA GLY A 412 -38.21 12.39 -11.95
C GLY A 412 -38.22 13.10 -10.60
N ASP A 413 -39.12 14.08 -10.43
CA ASP A 413 -39.24 14.85 -9.19
C ASP A 413 -39.46 13.95 -7.96
N ARG A 414 -40.14 12.81 -8.14
CA ARG A 414 -40.32 11.76 -7.14
C ARG A 414 -39.47 10.51 -7.40
N GLY A 415 -38.33 10.69 -8.07
CA GLY A 415 -37.37 9.66 -8.41
C GLY A 415 -36.29 9.46 -7.35
N VAL A 416 -35.53 8.37 -7.48
CA VAL A 416 -34.51 7.98 -6.49
C VAL A 416 -33.31 8.92 -6.42
N LYS A 417 -32.93 9.57 -7.53
CA LYS A 417 -31.88 10.61 -7.49
C LYS A 417 -32.31 11.88 -6.75
N ALA A 418 -33.63 12.12 -6.62
CA ALA A 418 -34.19 13.20 -5.82
C ALA A 418 -34.37 12.81 -4.33
N GLY A 419 -33.98 11.58 -3.94
CA GLY A 419 -34.04 11.10 -2.55
C GLY A 419 -35.28 10.26 -2.22
N HIS A 420 -36.12 9.92 -3.20
CA HIS A 420 -37.31 9.10 -2.99
C HIS A 420 -37.04 7.61 -3.23
N THR A 421 -37.21 6.78 -2.21
CA THR A 421 -37.03 5.31 -2.31
C THR A 421 -38.35 4.54 -2.40
N SER A 422 -39.48 5.18 -2.15
CA SER A 422 -40.80 4.56 -2.14
C SER A 422 -41.86 5.45 -2.80
N GLY A 423 -43.08 4.93 -2.97
CA GLY A 423 -44.16 5.60 -3.69
C GLY A 423 -43.98 5.52 -5.20
N GLU A 424 -44.07 6.65 -5.90
CA GLU A 424 -44.14 6.69 -7.37
C GLU A 424 -42.93 6.03 -8.06
N CYS A 425 -41.71 6.24 -7.58
CA CYS A 425 -40.53 5.58 -8.16
C CYS A 425 -40.58 4.05 -8.05
N SER A 426 -41.13 3.53 -6.95
CA SER A 426 -41.33 2.10 -6.72
C SER A 426 -42.44 1.53 -7.63
N GLU A 427 -43.54 2.26 -7.79
CA GLU A 427 -44.63 1.88 -8.69
C GLU A 427 -44.17 1.80 -10.15
N HIS A 428 -43.40 2.79 -10.61
CA HIS A 428 -42.81 2.81 -11.95
C HIS A 428 -41.83 1.66 -12.15
N LEU A 429 -40.96 1.39 -11.17
CA LEU A 429 -40.00 0.29 -11.26
C LEU A 429 -40.72 -1.07 -11.27
N ARG A 430 -41.74 -1.27 -10.43
CA ARG A 430 -42.55 -2.50 -10.41
C ARG A 430 -43.22 -2.75 -11.75
N ALA A 431 -43.81 -1.72 -12.36
CA ALA A 431 -44.43 -1.84 -13.67
C ALA A 431 -43.42 -2.24 -14.76
N ALA A 432 -42.19 -1.71 -14.67
CA ALA A 432 -41.13 -2.05 -15.62
C ALA A 432 -40.61 -3.49 -15.45
N ILE A 433 -40.49 -3.97 -14.21
CA ILE A 433 -40.14 -5.36 -13.90
C ILE A 433 -41.19 -6.32 -14.47
N GLU A 434 -42.48 -6.04 -14.23
CA GLU A 434 -43.57 -6.89 -14.73
C GLU A 434 -43.60 -6.91 -16.26
N HIS A 435 -43.44 -5.75 -16.91
CA HIS A 435 -43.39 -5.67 -18.37
C HIS A 435 -42.28 -6.56 -18.97
N LEU A 436 -41.07 -6.54 -18.39
CA LEU A 436 -39.97 -7.39 -18.87
C LEU A 436 -40.24 -8.87 -18.59
N ARG A 437 -40.89 -9.21 -17.47
CA ARG A 437 -41.29 -10.57 -17.13
C ARG A 437 -42.32 -11.11 -18.12
N GLU A 438 -43.35 -10.34 -18.46
CA GLU A 438 -44.37 -10.69 -19.46
C GLU A 438 -43.75 -10.89 -20.85
N ARG A 439 -42.67 -10.15 -21.15
CA ARG A 439 -41.86 -10.32 -22.36
C ARG A 439 -40.84 -11.47 -22.28
N GLY A 440 -40.87 -12.25 -21.19
CA GLY A 440 -40.10 -13.47 -20.99
C GLY A 440 -38.65 -13.24 -20.57
N ALA A 441 -38.35 -12.18 -19.83
CA ALA A 441 -37.09 -12.08 -19.11
C ALA A 441 -37.03 -13.16 -18.01
N GLU A 442 -35.89 -13.84 -17.91
CA GLU A 442 -35.63 -14.90 -16.92
C GLU A 442 -34.88 -14.34 -15.70
N ALA A 443 -34.08 -13.30 -15.92
CA ALA A 443 -33.53 -12.44 -14.88
C ALA A 443 -33.49 -10.99 -15.40
N ILE A 444 -33.50 -10.01 -14.49
CA ILE A 444 -33.50 -8.58 -14.83
C ILE A 444 -32.31 -7.88 -14.19
N ILE A 445 -31.51 -7.20 -15.00
CA ILE A 445 -30.43 -6.33 -14.59
C ILE A 445 -31.02 -4.98 -14.15
N LEU A 446 -30.77 -4.60 -12.90
CA LEU A 446 -30.99 -3.24 -12.40
C LEU A 446 -29.85 -2.32 -12.88
N GLY A 447 -29.81 -2.08 -14.18
CA GLY A 447 -28.76 -1.38 -14.95
C GLY A 447 -28.65 0.13 -14.70
N CYS A 448 -29.27 0.66 -13.66
CA CYS A 448 -28.94 1.95 -13.06
C CYS A 448 -28.70 1.71 -11.57
N THR A 449 -27.53 2.12 -11.07
CA THR A 449 -27.05 1.79 -9.72
C THR A 449 -27.86 2.46 -8.61
N GLU A 450 -28.78 3.37 -8.94
CA GLU A 450 -29.77 3.88 -8.00
C GLU A 450 -31.04 3.01 -7.90
N LEU A 451 -31.35 2.15 -8.89
CA LEU A 451 -32.55 1.30 -8.86
C LEU A 451 -32.58 0.31 -7.68
N PRO A 452 -31.46 -0.32 -7.26
CA PRO A 452 -31.46 -1.19 -6.08
C PRO A 452 -31.83 -0.48 -4.76
N LEU A 453 -31.72 0.85 -4.71
CA LEU A 453 -32.09 1.65 -3.53
C LEU A 453 -33.61 1.85 -3.40
N ILE A 454 -34.37 1.56 -4.46
CA ILE A 454 -35.82 1.68 -4.45
C ILE A 454 -36.42 0.48 -3.71
N GLU A 455 -37.35 0.77 -2.80
CA GLU A 455 -38.09 -0.23 -2.05
C GLU A 455 -38.99 -1.02 -2.99
N LEU A 456 -38.79 -2.34 -3.03
CA LEU A 456 -39.61 -3.29 -3.76
C LEU A 456 -40.23 -4.29 -2.80
N ASP A 457 -41.43 -4.74 -3.12
CA ASP A 457 -42.12 -5.74 -2.33
C ASP A 457 -41.41 -7.10 -2.38
N ALA A 458 -41.48 -7.86 -1.28
CA ALA A 458 -40.80 -9.15 -1.17
C ALA A 458 -41.38 -10.23 -2.11
N ALA A 459 -42.63 -10.07 -2.56
CA ALA A 459 -43.25 -11.01 -3.49
C ALA A 459 -42.64 -10.87 -4.89
N LEU A 460 -42.45 -9.65 -5.37
CA LEU A 460 -41.84 -9.32 -6.64
C LEU A 460 -40.38 -9.77 -6.68
N ARG A 461 -39.61 -9.53 -5.61
CA ARG A 461 -38.22 -10.02 -5.49
C ARG A 461 -38.10 -11.55 -5.56
N ARG A 462 -39.15 -12.29 -5.21
CA ARG A 462 -39.21 -13.76 -5.35
C ARG A 462 -39.74 -14.22 -6.71
N SER A 463 -40.41 -13.33 -7.45
CA SER A 463 -41.05 -13.67 -8.73
C SER A 463 -40.08 -13.72 -9.90
N ILE A 464 -38.94 -13.02 -9.80
CA ILE A 464 -37.89 -12.99 -10.82
C ILE A 464 -36.56 -12.60 -10.16
N ALA A 465 -35.45 -13.14 -10.68
CA ALA A 465 -34.13 -12.76 -10.23
C ALA A 465 -33.81 -11.32 -10.64
N LEU A 466 -33.64 -10.44 -9.66
CA LEU A 466 -33.17 -9.07 -9.86
C LEU A 466 -31.67 -9.02 -9.59
N LEU A 467 -30.90 -8.73 -10.63
CA LEU A 467 -29.44 -8.64 -10.57
C LEU A 467 -29.07 -7.20 -10.21
N ASP A 468 -28.25 -7.06 -9.17
CA ASP A 468 -27.70 -5.79 -8.70
C ASP A 468 -26.24 -5.65 -9.19
N PRO A 469 -25.97 -4.84 -10.24
CA PRO A 469 -24.61 -4.68 -10.75
C PRO A 469 -23.64 -4.08 -9.72
N THR A 470 -24.13 -3.28 -8.76
CA THR A 470 -23.30 -2.70 -7.71
C THR A 470 -22.82 -3.78 -6.74
N GLU A 471 -23.70 -4.71 -6.35
CA GLU A 471 -23.34 -5.85 -5.50
C GLU A 471 -22.36 -6.79 -6.22
N ILE A 472 -22.63 -7.10 -7.49
CA ILE A 472 -21.76 -7.96 -8.30
C ILE A 472 -20.37 -7.33 -8.47
N LEU A 473 -20.30 -6.02 -8.74
CA LEU A 473 -19.03 -5.30 -8.79
C LEU A 473 -18.30 -5.36 -7.45
N ALA A 474 -18.99 -5.12 -6.33
CA ALA A 474 -18.38 -5.15 -5.00
C ALA A 474 -17.81 -6.54 -4.68
N ARG A 475 -18.56 -7.61 -5.00
CA ARG A 475 -18.09 -9.00 -4.87
C ARG A 475 -16.82 -9.25 -5.67
N SER A 476 -16.78 -8.80 -6.93
CA SER A 476 -15.63 -8.94 -7.81
C SER A 476 -14.41 -8.20 -7.25
N CYS A 477 -14.60 -7.01 -6.68
CA CYS A 477 -13.53 -6.28 -6.01
C CYS A 477 -13.01 -6.98 -4.75
N VAL A 478 -13.89 -7.62 -3.95
CA VAL A 478 -13.47 -8.43 -2.80
C VAL A 478 -12.66 -9.65 -3.23
N GLU A 479 -13.09 -10.34 -4.28
CA GLU A 479 -12.37 -11.49 -4.84
C GLU A 479 -11.00 -11.09 -5.39
N LEU A 480 -10.92 -9.95 -6.10
CA LEU A 480 -9.66 -9.39 -6.60
C LEU A 480 -8.69 -9.04 -5.47
N ALA A 481 -9.18 -8.42 -4.39
CA ALA A 481 -8.37 -8.07 -3.23
C ALA A 481 -7.77 -9.33 -2.57
N ARG A 482 -8.56 -10.39 -2.39
CA ARG A 482 -8.11 -11.67 -1.80
C ARG A 482 -7.08 -12.40 -2.66
N GLY A 483 -7.26 -12.38 -3.99
CA GLY A 483 -6.30 -12.95 -4.92
C GLY A 483 -4.96 -12.20 -4.97
N SER A 484 -4.93 -10.98 -4.43
CA SER A 484 -3.76 -10.09 -4.43
C SER A 484 -3.00 -10.08 -3.09
N GLU A 485 -3.48 -10.78 -2.07
CA GLU A 485 -2.75 -10.89 -0.80
C GLU A 485 -1.46 -11.71 -0.99
N PRO A 486 -0.32 -11.28 -0.39
CA PRO A 486 0.85 -12.13 -0.32
C PRO A 486 0.47 -13.40 0.45
N VAL A 487 0.64 -14.56 -0.18
CA VAL A 487 0.56 -15.85 0.52
C VAL A 487 1.61 -15.81 1.62
N ASN A 488 1.15 -15.84 2.88
CA ASN A 488 2.00 -15.82 4.08
C ASN A 488 3.01 -16.97 4.09
#